data_AF-A0A962ZJW4-F1
#
_entry.id   AF-A0A962ZJW4-F1
#
_cell.length_a   1.000
_cell.length_b   1.000
_cell.length_c   1.000
_cell.angle_alpha   90.00
_cell.angle_beta   90.00
_cell.angle_gamma   90.00
#
_symmetry.space_group_name_H-M   'P 1'
#
loop_
_entity.id
_entity.type
_entity.pdbx_description
1 polymer ?
#
loop_
_entity_poly.entity_id
_entity_poly.type
_entity_poly.pdbx_seq_one_letter_code
_entity_poly.pdbx_strand_id
1 'polypeptide(L)' 'LVGSTIEDVERQLITMTLEHCRGNKKETADVLGISLKTLYNRLNKYSEAS' A
#
# COMPACT_ATOMS: atom_id res chain seq x y z
N LEU A 1 -12.76 10.53 -1.92
CA LEU A 1 -12.36 10.81 -3.32
C LEU A 1 -13.37 10.13 -4.23
N VAL A 2 -14.34 10.87 -4.76
CA VAL A 2 -15.27 10.34 -5.77
C VAL A 2 -14.61 10.57 -7.12
N GLY A 3 -14.31 9.49 -7.86
CA GLY A 3 -13.69 9.56 -9.20
C GLY A 3 -12.32 8.87 -9.35
N SER A 4 -11.67 8.44 -8.25
CA SER A 4 -10.41 7.68 -8.31
C SER A 4 -10.65 6.20 -8.56
N THR A 5 -9.72 5.53 -9.26
CA THR A 5 -9.78 4.07 -9.41
C THR A 5 -9.53 3.38 -8.06
N ILE A 6 -9.99 2.14 -7.91
CA ILE A 6 -9.67 1.34 -6.72
C ILE A 6 -8.16 1.22 -6.54
N GLU A 7 -7.42 1.12 -7.65
CA GLU A 7 -5.96 0.99 -7.63
C GLU A 7 -5.28 2.26 -7.10
N ASP A 8 -5.75 3.45 -7.50
CA ASP A 8 -5.26 4.72 -6.97
C ASP A 8 -5.52 4.87 -5.47
N VAL A 9 -6.74 4.52 -5.04
CA VAL A 9 -7.12 4.59 -3.62
C VAL A 9 -6.30 3.60 -2.80
N GLU A 10 -6.10 2.38 -3.29
CA GLU A 10 -5.29 1.36 -2.64
C GLU A 10 -3.82 1.76 -2.55
N ARG A 11 -3.25 2.34 -3.62
CA ARG A 11 -1.89 2.86 -3.65
C ARG A 11 -1.70 3.97 -2.63
N GLN A 12 -2.59 4.97 -2.63
CA GLN A 12 -2.54 6.07 -1.67
C GLN A 12 -2.64 5.57 -0.23
N LEU A 13 -3.56 4.64 0.04
CA LEU A 13 -3.73 4.05 1.36
C LEU A 13 -2.45 3.35 1.83
N ILE A 14 -1.84 2.52 0.98
CA ILE A 14 -0.60 1.81 1.30
C ILE A 14 0.55 2.79 1.56
N THR A 15 0.69 3.83 0.74
CA THR A 15 1.74 4.84 0.92
C THR A 15 1.56 5.60 2.23
N MET A 16 0.35 6.08 2.53
CA MET A 16 0.06 6.79 3.78
C MET A 16 0.32 5.92 5.01
N THR A 17 -0.07 4.64 4.98
CA THR A 17 0.19 3.73 6.09
C THR A 17 1.69 3.42 6.22
N LEU A 18 2.42 3.29 5.11
CA LEU A 18 3.89 3.15 5.15
C LEU A 18 4.55 4.35 5.81
N GLU A 19 4.15 5.57 5.47
CA GLU A 19 4.67 6.78 6.09
C GLU A 19 4.34 6.83 7.58
N HIS A 20 3.10 6.48 7.95
CA HIS A 20 2.68 6.38 9.35
C HIS A 20 3.53 5.38 10.15
N CYS A 21 3.81 4.22 9.57
CA CYS A 21 4.68 3.18 10.13
C CYS A 21 6.19 3.43 9.89
N ARG A 22 6.59 4.62 9.43
CA ARG A 22 7.99 5.01 9.17
C ARG A 22 8.74 4.03 8.26
N GLY A 23 8.05 3.49 7.26
CA GLY A 23 8.58 2.53 6.29
C GLY A 23 8.60 1.07 6.78
N ASN A 24 8.13 0.78 7.99
CA ASN A 24 8.06 -0.59 8.52
C ASN A 24 6.96 -1.39 7.80
N LYS A 25 7.38 -2.20 6.83
CA LYS A 25 6.47 -3.00 5.97
C LYS A 25 5.71 -4.07 6.74
N LYS A 26 6.30 -4.65 7.80
CA LYS A 26 5.63 -5.66 8.62
C LYS A 26 4.48 -5.04 9.39
N GLU A 27 4.73 -3.92 10.05
CA GLU A 27 3.71 -3.17 10.79
C GLU A 27 2.64 -2.59 9.84
N THR A 28 3.05 -2.07 8.68
CA THR A 28 2.10 -1.60 7.65
C THR A 28 1.14 -2.70 7.22
N ALA A 29 1.65 -3.91 6.96
CA ALA A 29 0.82 -5.04 6.56
C ALA A 29 -0.19 -5.43 7.66
N ASP A 30 0.25 -5.41 8.92
CA ASP A 30 -0.58 -5.66 10.10
C ASP A 30 -1.70 -4.62 10.24
N VAL A 31 -1.35 -3.32 10.14
CA VAL A 31 -2.29 -2.19 10.19
C VAL A 31 -3.32 -2.25 9.05
N LEU A 32 -2.91 -2.65 7.85
CA LEU A 32 -3.79 -2.82 6.70
C LEU A 32 -4.60 -4.13 6.71
N GLY A 33 -4.32 -5.04 7.65
CA GLY A 33 -4.99 -6.35 7.73
C GLY A 33 -4.67 -7.27 6.54
N ILE A 34 -3.50 -7.13 5.92
CA ILE A 34 -3.05 -7.95 4.78
C ILE A 34 -1.78 -8.71 5.10
N SER A 35 -1.51 -9.80 4.37
CA SER A 35 -0.22 -10.47 4.47
C SER A 35 0.91 -9.61 3.92
N LEU A 36 2.11 -9.74 4.49
CA LEU A 36 3.31 -9.06 4.01
C LEU A 36 3.59 -9.34 2.52
N LYS A 37 3.33 -10.56 2.05
CA LYS A 37 3.40 -10.93 0.62
C LYS A 37 2.49 -10.07 -0.26
N THR A 38 1.26 -9.83 0.17
CA THR A 38 0.29 -8.99 -0.55
C THR A 38 0.79 -7.55 -0.61
N LEU A 39 1.32 -7.02 0.49
CA LEU A 39 1.92 -5.68 0.51
C LEU A 39 3.08 -5.57 -0.51
N TYR A 40 4.01 -6.54 -0.53
CA TYR A 40 5.09 -6.56 -1.51
C TYR A 40 4.59 -6.63 -2.95
N ASN A 41 3.61 -7.50 -3.24
CA ASN A 41 3.03 -7.61 -4.58
C ASN A 41 2.43 -6.29 -5.06
N ARG A 42 1.70 -5.59 -4.18
CA ARG A 42 1.11 -4.28 -4.50
C ARG A 42 2.19 -3.22 -4.73
N LEU A 43 3.19 -3.16 -3.85
CA LEU A 43 4.31 -2.22 -4.00
C LEU A 43 5.07 -2.43 -5.31
N ASN A 44 5.39 -3.69 -5.65
CA ASN A 44 6.05 -4.02 -6.92
C ASN A 44 5.20 -3.59 -8.11
N LYS A 45 3.90 -3.91 -8.09
CA LYS A 45 2.96 -3.50 -9.15
C LYS A 45 2.96 -1.98 -9.35
N TYR A 46 2.98 -1.19 -8.27
CA TYR A 46 3.03 0.28 -8.39
C TYR A 46 4.40 0.83 -8.80
N SER A 47 5.48 0.09 -8.55
CA SER A 47 6.82 0.44 -9.02
C SER A 47 7.02 0.15 -10.51
N GLU A 48 6.37 -0.89 -11.05
CA GLU A 48 6.42 -1.25 -12.47
C GLU A 48 5.50 -0.39 -13.34
N ALA A 49 4.45 0.21 -12.74
CA ALA A 49 3.53 1.10 -13.43
C ALA A 49 4.02 2.56 -13.58
N SER A 50 5.32 2.82 -13.34
CA SER A 50 5.95 4.15 -13.39
C SER A 50 6.96 4.32 -14.51
#